data_AF-L7VUS6-F1
#
_entry.id   AF-L7VUS6-F1
#
_cell.length_a   1.000
_cell.length_b   1.000
_cell.length_c   1.000
_cell.angle_alpha   90.00
_cell.angle_beta   90.00
_cell.angle_gamma   90.00
#
_symmetry.space_group_name_H-M   'P 1'
#
loop_
_entity.id
_entity.type
_entity.pdbx_description
1 polymer ?
#
loop_
_entity_poly.entity_id
_entity_poly.type
_entity_poly.pdbx_seq_one_letter_code
_entity_poly.pdbx_strand_id
1 'polypeptide(L)'
;MLAAFHGRVQGPVIFIAKTAEVTGRFEAEHIVVEGCVADGDLFADLLVLRPGCDVAGTIMCRELIVEEGALFEGQYRRHADPLRIGRQFEEV
;
A
#
# COMPACT_ATOMS: atom_id res chain seq x y z
N MET A 1 0.11 23.43 -1.98
CA MET A 1 0.62 22.06 -2.24
C MET A 1 0.99 21.48 -0.89
N LEU A 2 0.23 20.53 -0.37
CA LEU A 2 0.63 19.79 0.84
C LEU A 2 1.86 18.95 0.46
N ALA A 3 2.82 18.79 1.38
CA ALA A 3 4.02 18.02 1.12
C ALA A 3 3.66 16.54 0.94
N ALA A 4 4.13 15.92 -0.14
CA ALA A 4 4.01 14.48 -0.35
C ALA A 4 4.95 13.72 0.60
N PHE A 5 4.46 12.64 1.22
CA PHE A 5 5.28 11.81 2.10
C PHE A 5 6.16 10.87 1.26
N HIS A 6 7.45 10.81 1.60
CA HIS A 6 8.40 9.91 0.98
C HIS A 6 9.14 9.13 2.07
N GLY A 7 9.04 7.80 2.06
CA GLY A 7 9.78 6.98 3.01
C GLY A 7 9.13 5.65 3.31
N ARG A 8 9.36 5.16 4.53
CA ARG A 8 8.82 3.89 5.02
C ARG A 8 7.86 4.13 6.18
N VAL A 9 6.74 3.42 6.18
CA VAL A 9 5.80 3.37 7.30
C VAL A 9 5.54 1.91 7.66
N GLN A 10 5.67 1.60 8.95
CA GLN A 10 5.37 0.29 9.51
C GLN A 10 4.41 0.46 10.69
N GLY A 11 3.41 -0.41 10.78
CA GLY A 11 2.46 -0.38 11.90
C GLY A 11 1.42 -1.49 11.79
N PRO A 12 0.51 -1.61 12.77
CA PRO A 12 -0.58 -2.58 12.69
C PRO A 12 -1.62 -2.17 11.65
N VAL A 13 -1.89 -0.87 11.51
CA VAL A 13 -2.87 -0.32 10.57
C VAL A 13 -2.34 0.96 9.93
N ILE A 14 -2.48 1.08 8.61
CA ILE A 14 -2.13 2.29 7.84
C ILE A 14 -3.36 2.75 7.05
N PHE A 15 -3.68 4.04 7.16
CA PHE A 15 -4.71 4.69 6.37
C PHE A 15 -4.09 5.79 5.50
N ILE A 16 -4.14 5.63 4.18
CA ILE A 16 -3.73 6.65 3.20
C ILE A 16 -4.99 7.39 2.77
N ALA A 17 -5.26 8.52 3.42
CA ALA A 17 -6.50 9.28 3.26
C ALA A 17 -6.63 9.97 1.88
N LYS A 18 -7.84 10.39 1.51
CA LYS A 18 -8.20 10.93 0.17
C LYS A 18 -7.27 11.97 -0.44
N THR A 19 -6.70 12.85 0.37
CA THR A 19 -5.83 13.94 -0.10
C THR A 19 -4.35 13.65 0.12
N ALA A 20 -4.01 12.45 0.60
CA ALA A 20 -2.64 12.04 0.81
C ALA A 20 -2.01 11.65 -0.53
N GLU A 21 -0.78 12.09 -0.73
CA GLU A 21 0.09 11.66 -1.82
C GLU A 21 1.36 11.11 -1.18
N VAL A 22 1.65 9.84 -1.45
CA VAL A 22 2.72 9.10 -0.79
C VAL A 22 3.54 8.29 -1.79
N THR A 23 4.84 8.16 -1.50
CA THR A 23 5.79 7.31 -2.23
C THR A 23 6.63 6.51 -1.25
N GLY A 24 7.00 5.29 -1.63
CA GLY A 24 7.86 4.42 -0.82
C GLY A 24 7.14 3.18 -0.30
N ARG A 25 7.46 2.75 0.92
CA ARG A 25 7.09 1.42 1.41
C ARG A 25 6.16 1.45 2.61
N PHE A 26 5.10 0.65 2.56
CA PHE A 26 4.08 0.58 3.59
C PHE A 26 3.86 -0.88 3.98
N GLU A 27 4.10 -1.20 5.25
CA GLU A 27 3.95 -2.54 5.79
C GLU A 27 3.02 -2.51 6.99
N ALA A 28 1.87 -3.16 6.87
CA ALA A 28 0.93 -3.27 7.98
C ALA A 28 0.05 -4.49 7.87
N GLU A 29 -0.51 -4.95 8.99
CA GLU A 29 -1.51 -6.02 8.93
C GLU A 29 -2.66 -5.57 8.04
N HIS A 30 -3.19 -4.36 8.27
CA HIS A 30 -4.25 -3.77 7.47
C HIS A 30 -3.82 -2.44 6.83
N ILE A 31 -4.00 -2.31 5.51
CA ILE A 31 -3.81 -1.06 4.78
C ILE A 31 -5.11 -0.68 4.08
N VAL A 32 -5.53 0.58 4.22
CA VAL A 32 -6.66 1.16 3.49
C VAL A 32 -6.17 2.37 2.70
N VAL A 33 -6.46 2.39 1.40
CA VAL A 33 -6.05 3.45 0.50
C VAL A 33 -7.27 4.16 -0.07
N GLU A 34 -7.40 5.45 0.23
CA GLU A 34 -8.36 6.38 -0.38
C GLU A 34 -7.68 7.49 -1.19
N GLY A 35 -6.37 7.69 -1.01
CA GLY A 35 -5.56 8.72 -1.69
C GLY A 35 -4.69 8.16 -2.83
N CYS A 36 -3.55 8.83 -3.05
CA CYS A 36 -2.59 8.50 -4.11
C CYS A 36 -1.33 7.82 -3.53
N VAL A 37 -0.96 6.68 -4.11
CA VAL A 37 0.32 6.00 -3.91
C VAL A 37 1.08 6.02 -5.23
N ALA A 38 2.07 6.90 -5.35
CA ALA A 38 2.92 7.02 -6.53
C ALA A 38 4.21 6.23 -6.29
N ASP A 39 4.48 5.21 -7.10
CA ASP A 39 5.67 4.35 -6.99
C ASP A 39 5.83 3.75 -5.57
N GLY A 40 4.84 2.93 -5.18
CA GLY A 40 4.78 2.37 -3.83
C GLY A 40 4.84 0.85 -3.74
N ASP A 41 5.50 0.35 -2.69
CA ASP A 41 5.46 -1.06 -2.28
C ASP A 41 4.50 -1.22 -1.09
N LEU A 42 3.41 -1.97 -1.27
CA LEU A 42 2.39 -2.25 -0.26
C LEU A 42 2.46 -3.71 0.18
N PHE A 43 2.80 -3.94 1.45
CA PHE A 43 2.81 -5.28 2.06
C PHE A 43 1.75 -5.37 3.16
N ALA A 44 0.73 -6.20 2.98
CA ALA A 44 -0.34 -6.28 3.98
C ALA A 44 -1.03 -7.63 4.07
N ASP A 45 -1.53 -8.00 5.25
CA ASP A 45 -2.44 -9.14 5.34
C ASP A 45 -3.77 -8.81 4.64
N LEU A 46 -4.33 -7.63 4.91
CA LEU A 46 -5.49 -7.09 4.22
C LEU A 46 -5.15 -5.74 3.59
N LEU A 47 -5.30 -5.63 2.27
CA LEU A 47 -5.24 -4.35 1.54
C LEU A 47 -6.61 -4.02 0.95
N VAL A 48 -7.13 -2.84 1.27
CA VAL A 48 -8.39 -2.33 0.73
C VAL A 48 -8.12 -1.09 -0.11
N LEU A 49 -8.39 -1.19 -1.41
CA LEU A 49 -8.39 -0.06 -2.34
C LEU A 49 -9.81 0.49 -2.43
N ARG A 50 -10.00 1.71 -1.92
CA ARG A 50 -11.31 2.38 -1.82
C ARG A 50 -11.57 3.22 -3.08
N PRO A 51 -12.83 3.61 -3.34
CA PRO A 51 -13.18 4.42 -4.50
C PRO A 51 -12.41 5.74 -4.54
N GLY A 52 -11.88 6.08 -5.72
CA GLY A 52 -11.13 7.31 -5.95
C GLY A 52 -9.65 7.25 -5.56
N CYS A 53 -9.15 6.11 -5.05
CA CYS A 53 -7.71 5.94 -4.89
C CYS A 53 -7.02 5.76 -6.25
N ASP A 54 -5.74 6.13 -6.30
CA ASP A 54 -4.84 5.88 -7.42
C ASP A 54 -3.55 5.24 -6.89
N VAL A 55 -3.29 4.00 -7.27
CA VAL A 55 -2.16 3.22 -6.78
C VAL A 55 -1.30 2.75 -7.95
N ALA A 56 -0.07 3.26 -8.01
CA ALA A 56 0.97 2.80 -8.91
C ALA A 56 2.09 2.11 -8.13
N GLY A 57 2.35 0.84 -8.43
CA GLY A 57 3.49 0.11 -7.83
C GLY A 57 3.27 -1.39 -7.59
N THR A 58 3.83 -1.90 -6.51
CA THR A 58 3.81 -3.32 -6.17
C THR A 58 2.92 -3.58 -4.97
N ILE A 59 1.96 -4.50 -5.12
CA ILE A 59 1.12 -5.00 -4.03
C ILE A 59 1.49 -6.45 -3.74
N MET A 60 1.85 -6.72 -2.49
CA MET A 60 1.93 -8.08 -1.97
C MET A 60 1.05 -8.23 -0.74
N CYS A 61 -0.03 -9.02 -0.86
CA CYS A 61 -0.95 -9.19 0.25
C CYS A 61 -1.55 -10.60 0.37
N ARG A 62 -2.11 -10.92 1.54
CA ARG A 62 -2.86 -12.17 1.73
C ARG A 62 -4.26 -12.05 1.16
N GLU A 63 -4.89 -10.89 1.35
CA GLU A 63 -6.22 -10.53 0.85
C GLU A 63 -6.20 -9.12 0.23
N LEU A 64 -6.80 -9.00 -0.96
CA LEU A 64 -6.96 -7.75 -1.68
C LEU A 64 -8.45 -7.51 -1.92
N ILE A 65 -8.96 -6.38 -1.45
CA ILE A 65 -10.29 -5.87 -1.77
C ILE A 65 -10.10 -4.65 -2.66
N VAL A 66 -10.67 -4.70 -3.87
CA VAL A 66 -10.71 -3.57 -4.79
C VAL A 66 -12.17 -3.16 -4.94
N GLU A 67 -12.49 -1.98 -4.46
CA GLU A 67 -13.84 -1.42 -4.58
C GLU A 67 -14.05 -0.71 -5.92
N GLU A 68 -15.31 -0.56 -6.31
CA GLU A 68 -15.67 0.12 -7.55
C GLU A 68 -15.12 1.56 -7.57
N GLY A 69 -14.40 1.91 -8.65
CA GLY A 69 -13.78 3.22 -8.80
C GLY A 69 -12.39 3.38 -8.18
N ALA A 70 -11.79 2.31 -7.64
CA ALA A 70 -10.37 2.28 -7.33
C ALA A 70 -9.53 2.09 -8.60
N LEU A 71 -8.42 2.81 -8.72
CA LEU A 71 -7.44 2.66 -9.80
C LEU A 71 -6.17 1.98 -9.26
N PHE A 72 -5.71 0.96 -9.98
CA PHE A 72 -4.46 0.27 -9.69
C PHE A 72 -3.70 -0.07 -10.98
N GLU A 73 -2.45 0.35 -11.04
CA GLU A 73 -1.51 0.01 -12.10
C GLU A 73 -0.21 -0.56 -11.50
N GLY A 74 0.17 -1.76 -11.90
CA GLY A 74 1.43 -2.36 -11.49
C GLY A 74 1.36 -3.86 -11.23
N GLN A 75 2.19 -4.33 -10.31
CA GLN A 75 2.35 -5.75 -10.03
C GLN A 75 1.60 -6.16 -8.77
N TYR A 76 0.79 -7.21 -8.87
CA TYR A 76 0.11 -7.81 -7.73
C TYR A 76 0.61 -9.25 -7.52
N ARG A 77 0.88 -9.60 -6.27
CA ARG A 77 1.16 -10.98 -5.87
C ARG A 77 0.45 -11.32 -4.56
N ARG A 78 -0.29 -12.43 -4.56
CA ARG A 78 -0.81 -13.01 -3.32
C ARG A 78 0.29 -13.76 -2.57
N HIS A 79 0.42 -13.56 -1.26
CA HIS A 79 1.37 -14.30 -0.42
C HIS A 79 0.76 -14.67 0.93
N ALA A 80 1.13 -15.83 1.49
CA ALA A 80 0.58 -16.30 2.76
C ALA A 80 1.05 -15.44 3.95
N ASP A 81 2.29 -14.94 3.87
CA ASP A 81 2.92 -14.07 4.86
C ASP A 81 3.61 -12.88 4.17
N PRO A 82 2.84 -11.86 3.75
CA PRO A 82 3.36 -10.71 3.00
C PRO A 82 4.29 -9.84 3.85
N LEU A 83 4.06 -9.75 5.16
CA LEU A 83 4.87 -8.94 6.07
C LEU A 83 6.29 -9.49 6.25
N ARG A 84 6.48 -10.81 6.21
CA ARG A 84 7.83 -11.40 6.18
C ARG A 84 8.62 -10.98 4.94
N ILE A 85 7.94 -10.80 3.80
CA ILE A 85 8.60 -10.34 2.57
C ILE A 85 8.95 -8.86 2.68
N GLY A 86 8.05 -8.02 3.20
CA GLY A 86 8.31 -6.59 3.41
C GLY A 86 9.54 -6.32 4.28
N ARG A 87 9.66 -7.06 5.38
CA ARG A 87 10.78 -6.97 6.34
C ARG A 87 12.12 -7.48 5.82
N GLN A 88 12.12 -8.40 4.84
CA GLN A 88 13.36 -9.03 4.34
C GLN A 88 14.30 -8.07 3.59
N PHE A 89 13.88 -6.84 3.28
CA PHE A 89 14.74 -5.84 2.64
C PHE A 89 15.27 -4.78 3.64
N GLU A 90 15.44 -5.15 4.91
CA GLU A 90 16.10 -4.32 5.94
C GLU A 90 17.61 -4.59 6.06
N GLU A 91 18.13 -5.61 5.38
CA GLU A 91 19.54 -6.03 5.46
C GLU A 91 20.29 -5.76 4.14
N VAL A 92 20.55 -4.49 3.80
CA VAL A 92 21.70 -4.05 2.98
C VAL A 92 22.18 -2.68 3.46
#